data_AF-A0A1H4FN33-F1
#
_entry.id   AF-A0A1H4FN33-F1
#
_cell.length_a   1.000
_cell.length_b   1.000
_cell.length_c   1.000
_cell.angle_alpha   90.00
_cell.angle_beta   90.00
_cell.angle_gamma   90.00
#
_symmetry.space_group_name_H-M   'P 1'
#
loop_
_entity.id
_entity.type
_entity.pdbx_description
1 polymer ?
#
loop_
_entity_poly.entity_id
_entity_poly.type
_entity_poly.pdbx_seq_one_letter_code
_entity_poly.pdbx_strand_id
1 'polypeptide(L)'
;MGATETLVLFYPTLFLLLGIIAGIGYKISKCHICLVGLFGYLLANTAFFFFVEGGLPGIERDAVGLGLEVFQGLSWSETAALLFTPSIYSLAYTCLLLMGYLYTGVAVAMSRKNVSSELKEEEHGGASNVDW
;
A
#
# COMPACT_ATOMS: atom_id res chain seq x y z
N MET A 1 -16.97 -5.40 -18.97
CA MET A 1 -16.52 -6.04 -17.73
C MET A 1 -17.43 -5.60 -16.62
N GLY A 2 -17.89 -6.50 -15.76
CA GLY A 2 -18.64 -6.14 -14.56
C GLY A 2 -17.75 -5.42 -13.54
N ALA A 3 -18.34 -4.64 -12.63
CA ALA A 3 -17.66 -3.94 -11.54
C ALA A 3 -16.71 -4.84 -10.75
N THR A 4 -17.20 -6.04 -10.45
CA THR A 4 -16.50 -7.12 -9.77
C THR A 4 -15.29 -7.64 -10.55
N GLU A 5 -15.33 -7.64 -11.88
CA GLU A 5 -14.21 -8.10 -12.72
C GLU A 5 -13.07 -7.08 -12.71
N THR A 6 -13.39 -5.78 -12.75
CA THR A 6 -12.41 -4.69 -12.63
C THR A 6 -11.75 -4.68 -11.24
N LEU A 7 -12.55 -4.91 -10.18
CA LEU A 7 -12.11 -5.10 -8.78
C LEU A 7 -11.12 -6.28 -8.62
N VAL A 8 -11.29 -7.35 -9.37
CA VAL A 8 -10.43 -8.54 -9.24
C VAL A 8 -9.12 -8.39 -10.03
N LEU A 9 -9.10 -7.62 -11.12
CA LEU A 9 -7.96 -7.61 -12.05
C LEU A 9 -7.00 -6.42 -11.87
N PHE A 10 -7.50 -5.21 -11.62
CA PHE A 10 -6.66 -4.01 -11.53
C PHE A 10 -6.27 -3.64 -10.09
N TYR A 11 -7.16 -3.90 -9.14
CA TYR A 11 -6.97 -3.51 -7.74
C TYR A 11 -5.84 -4.23 -7.01
N PRO A 12 -5.66 -5.55 -7.15
CA PRO A 12 -4.50 -6.24 -6.61
C PRO A 12 -3.18 -5.62 -7.07
N THR A 13 -3.11 -5.27 -8.36
CA THR A 13 -1.93 -4.67 -8.99
C THR A 13 -1.67 -3.26 -8.46
N LEU A 14 -2.70 -2.44 -8.30
CA LEU A 14 -2.58 -1.09 -7.73
C LEU A 14 -2.12 -1.13 -6.27
N PHE A 15 -2.69 -2.00 -5.45
CA PHE A 15 -2.29 -2.13 -4.04
C PHE A 15 -0.86 -2.66 -3.92
N LEU A 16 -0.47 -3.61 -4.76
CA LEU A 16 0.91 -4.09 -4.83
C LEU A 16 1.87 -2.96 -5.24
N LEU A 17 1.51 -2.16 -6.26
CA LEU A 17 2.31 -1.03 -6.73
C LEU A 17 2.46 0.05 -5.65
N LEU A 18 1.38 0.41 -4.96
CA LEU A 18 1.42 1.34 -3.83
C LEU A 18 2.32 0.80 -2.71
N GLY A 19 2.25 -0.51 -2.44
CA GLY A 19 3.17 -1.19 -1.52
C GLY A 19 4.62 -1.03 -1.95
N ILE A 20 4.93 -1.31 -3.22
CA ILE A 20 6.28 -1.16 -3.80
C ILE A 20 6.79 0.28 -3.64
N ILE A 21 5.99 1.27 -4.02
CA ILE A 21 6.36 2.70 -3.91
C ILE A 21 6.65 3.06 -2.45
N ALA A 22 5.78 2.62 -1.54
CA ALA A 22 5.98 2.85 -0.11
C ALA A 22 7.26 2.18 0.41
N GLY A 23 7.60 0.97 -0.08
CA GLY A 23 8.78 0.24 0.39
C GLY A 23 10.09 0.82 -0.12
N ILE A 24 10.05 1.49 -1.27
CA ILE A 24 11.19 2.26 -1.79
C ILE A 24 11.37 3.55 -0.96
N GLY A 25 10.27 4.28 -0.69
CA GLY A 25 10.31 5.60 -0.06
C GLY A 25 10.50 5.58 1.46
N TYR A 26 9.91 4.61 2.16
CA TYR A 26 9.89 4.58 3.62
C TYR A 26 10.80 3.51 4.20
N LYS A 27 11.48 3.86 5.30
CA LYS A 27 12.27 2.90 6.07
C LYS A 27 11.35 1.90 6.78
N ILE A 28 11.64 0.61 6.68
CA ILE A 28 10.92 -0.41 7.44
C ILE A 28 11.05 -0.13 8.94
N SER A 29 9.91 0.16 9.57
CA SER A 29 9.78 0.30 11.02
C SER A 29 8.40 -0.23 11.45
N LYS A 30 8.26 -0.63 12.72
CA LYS A 30 6.96 -1.10 13.26
C LYS A 30 5.86 -0.05 13.08
N CYS A 31 6.18 1.22 13.35
CA CYS A 31 5.26 2.34 13.17
C CYS A 31 4.82 2.47 11.70
N HIS A 32 5.76 2.44 10.76
CA HIS A 32 5.43 2.53 9.34
C HIS A 32 4.64 1.33 8.84
N ILE A 33 4.93 0.11 9.30
CA ILE A 33 4.14 -1.08 8.94
C ILE A 33 2.68 -0.88 9.39
N CYS A 34 2.46 -0.44 10.63
CA CYS A 34 1.12 -0.18 11.15
C CYS A 34 0.41 0.95 10.36
N LEU A 35 1.11 2.05 10.06
CA LEU A 35 0.55 3.16 9.29
C LEU A 35 0.20 2.76 7.86
N VAL A 36 1.11 2.06 7.18
CA VAL A 36 0.92 1.57 5.81
C VAL A 36 -0.23 0.55 5.78
N GLY A 37 -0.30 -0.34 6.77
CA GLY A 37 -1.41 -1.29 6.91
C GLY A 37 -2.75 -0.61 7.18
N LEU A 38 -2.81 0.35 8.12
CA LEU A 38 -4.03 1.10 8.43
C LEU A 38 -4.49 1.93 7.23
N PHE A 39 -3.57 2.63 6.57
CA PHE A 39 -3.87 3.40 5.37
C PHE A 39 -4.36 2.50 4.24
N GLY A 40 -3.68 1.37 4.00
CA GLY A 40 -4.08 0.37 3.02
C GLY A 40 -5.49 -0.18 3.30
N TYR A 41 -5.79 -0.46 4.57
CA TYR A 41 -7.10 -0.95 4.98
C TYR A 41 -8.22 0.06 4.74
N LEU A 42 -8.03 1.30 5.17
CA LEU A 42 -9.00 2.38 4.96
C LEU A 42 -9.19 2.67 3.47
N LEU A 43 -8.09 2.66 2.70
CA LEU A 43 -8.13 2.85 1.25
C LEU A 43 -8.88 1.70 0.56
N ALA A 44 -8.65 0.46 0.98
CA ALA A 44 -9.31 -0.71 0.41
C ALA A 44 -10.81 -0.72 0.71
N ASN A 45 -11.22 -0.32 1.91
CA ASN A 45 -12.63 -0.17 2.25
C ASN A 45 -13.27 1.01 1.50
N THR A 46 -12.60 2.16 1.42
CA THR A 46 -13.09 3.32 0.64
C THR A 46 -13.31 2.96 -0.83
N ALA A 47 -12.33 2.26 -1.41
CA ALA A 47 -12.43 1.76 -2.77
C ALA A 47 -13.57 0.77 -2.94
N PHE A 48 -13.72 -0.18 -2.03
CA PHE A 48 -14.81 -1.15 -2.07
C PHE A 48 -16.18 -0.43 -2.12
N PHE A 49 -16.42 0.54 -1.25
CA PHE A 49 -17.64 1.34 -1.27
C PHE A 49 -17.81 2.13 -2.57
N PHE A 50 -16.74 2.80 -3.04
CA PHE A 50 -16.78 3.56 -4.27
C PHE A 50 -17.23 2.72 -5.48
N PHE A 51 -16.79 1.46 -5.57
CA PHE A 51 -17.13 0.60 -6.70
C PHE A 51 -18.43 -0.18 -6.51
N VAL A 52 -18.77 -0.61 -5.29
CA VAL A 52 -20.07 -1.24 -5.01
C VAL A 52 -21.23 -0.29 -5.30
N GLU A 53 -21.06 1.00 -5.03
CA GLU A 53 -22.05 2.05 -5.32
C GLU A 53 -21.88 2.66 -6.73
N GLY A 54 -21.00 2.10 -7.57
CA GLY A 54 -20.84 2.52 -8.96
C GLY A 54 -20.27 3.92 -9.15
N GLY A 55 -19.10 4.20 -8.60
CA GLY A 55 -18.45 5.52 -8.60
C GLY A 55 -17.95 6.04 -9.94
N LEU A 56 -17.97 5.22 -10.99
CA LEU A 56 -17.72 5.65 -12.36
C LEU A 56 -18.95 5.35 -13.23
N PRO A 57 -19.88 6.32 -13.38
CA PRO A 57 -21.04 6.15 -14.24
C PRO A 57 -20.59 5.86 -15.68
N GLY A 58 -21.06 4.75 -16.25
CA GLY A 58 -20.78 4.35 -17.64
C GLY A 58 -19.66 3.33 -17.86
N ILE A 59 -18.88 2.97 -16.83
CA ILE A 59 -17.90 1.86 -16.91
C ILE A 59 -18.51 0.53 -16.44
N GLU A 60 -19.45 0.58 -15.51
CA GLU A 60 -20.12 -0.60 -14.94
C GLU A 60 -21.60 -0.58 -15.31
N ARG A 61 -22.14 -1.74 -15.71
CA ARG A 61 -23.42 -1.85 -16.43
C ARG A 61 -24.66 -1.50 -15.58
N ASP A 62 -24.48 -1.25 -14.29
CA ASP A 62 -25.50 -0.79 -13.32
C ASP A 62 -24.99 0.35 -12.41
N ALA A 63 -23.88 1.04 -12.77
CA ALA A 63 -23.34 2.13 -11.95
C ALA A 63 -24.27 3.34 -11.99
N VAL A 64 -24.94 3.58 -10.85
CA VAL A 64 -25.85 4.72 -10.64
C VAL A 64 -25.09 6.05 -10.52
N GLY A 65 -23.75 6.02 -10.44
CA GLY A 65 -22.91 7.21 -10.32
C GLY A 65 -22.84 7.76 -8.89
N LEU A 66 -23.28 6.97 -7.91
CA LEU A 66 -23.41 7.40 -6.52
C LEU A 66 -22.06 7.30 -5.79
N GLY A 67 -21.18 6.36 -6.12
CA GLY A 67 -19.78 6.37 -5.68
C GLY A 67 -19.57 6.47 -4.17
N LEU A 68 -19.15 7.64 -3.66
CA LEU A 68 -18.99 7.88 -2.22
C LEU A 68 -20.27 8.38 -1.54
N GLU A 69 -21.42 8.33 -2.21
CA GLU A 69 -22.70 8.83 -1.68
C GLU A 69 -23.22 7.99 -0.51
N VAL A 70 -22.71 6.76 -0.32
CA VAL A 70 -22.89 6.00 0.94
C VAL A 70 -22.39 6.76 2.17
N PHE A 71 -21.50 7.75 1.98
CA PHE A 71 -20.99 8.61 3.04
C PHE A 71 -21.75 9.94 3.17
N GLN A 72 -22.70 10.25 2.29
CA GLN A 72 -23.50 11.48 2.41
C GLN A 72 -24.46 11.40 3.60
N GLY A 73 -24.52 12.48 4.38
CA GLY A 73 -25.42 12.58 5.53
C GLY A 73 -24.97 11.83 6.78
N LEU A 74 -23.85 11.11 6.71
CA LEU A 74 -23.26 10.43 7.86
C LEU A 74 -22.41 11.39 8.71
N SER A 75 -22.51 11.22 10.03
CA SER A 75 -21.57 11.80 10.98
C SER A 75 -20.18 11.15 10.86
N TRP A 76 -19.14 11.85 11.31
CA TRP A 76 -17.77 11.32 11.34
C TRP A 76 -17.64 9.95 12.00
N SER A 77 -18.38 9.72 13.10
CA SER A 77 -18.41 8.43 13.78
C SER A 77 -19.01 7.32 12.94
N GLU A 78 -20.03 7.63 12.13
CA GLU A 78 -20.68 6.64 11.26
C GLU A 78 -19.82 6.34 10.03
N THR A 79 -19.22 7.36 9.42
CA THR A 79 -18.21 7.18 8.35
C THR A 79 -17.06 6.31 8.83
N ALA A 80 -16.55 6.55 10.04
CA ALA A 80 -15.50 5.74 10.63
C ALA A 80 -15.96 4.29 10.86
N ALA A 81 -17.15 4.08 11.43
CA ALA A 81 -17.69 2.74 11.65
C ALA A 81 -17.83 1.92 10.35
N LEU A 82 -18.30 2.55 9.27
CA LEU A 82 -18.36 1.92 7.95
C LEU A 82 -16.98 1.60 7.39
N LEU A 83 -16.03 2.54 7.47
CA LEU A 83 -14.66 2.34 7.02
C LEU A 83 -13.87 1.32 7.85
N PHE A 84 -14.26 1.08 9.10
CA PHE A 84 -13.66 0.05 9.94
C PHE A 84 -14.30 -1.33 9.79
N THR A 85 -15.41 -1.45 9.06
CA THR A 85 -16.07 -2.74 8.84
C THR A 85 -15.16 -3.66 7.99
N PRO A 86 -14.77 -4.83 8.51
CA PRO A 86 -13.84 -5.71 7.79
C PRO A 86 -14.54 -6.42 6.64
N SER A 87 -13.91 -6.41 5.47
CA SER A 87 -14.30 -7.24 4.34
C SER A 87 -13.13 -8.14 3.90
N ILE A 88 -13.45 -9.27 3.27
CA ILE A 88 -12.41 -10.18 2.78
C ILE A 88 -11.52 -9.51 1.73
N TYR A 89 -12.10 -8.60 0.93
CA TYR A 89 -11.40 -7.82 -0.08
C TYR A 89 -10.45 -6.79 0.54
N SER A 90 -10.90 -6.07 1.57
CA SER A 90 -10.04 -5.07 2.23
C SER A 90 -8.87 -5.71 2.95
N LEU A 91 -9.06 -6.88 3.56
CA LEU A 91 -7.97 -7.67 4.12
C LEU A 91 -7.00 -8.15 3.03
N ALA A 92 -7.51 -8.73 1.93
CA ALA A 92 -6.66 -9.24 0.85
C ALA A 92 -5.80 -8.14 0.19
N TYR A 93 -6.40 -7.00 -0.12
CA TYR A 93 -5.69 -5.87 -0.73
C TYR A 93 -4.67 -5.24 0.23
N THR A 94 -5.00 -5.14 1.52
CA THR A 94 -4.05 -4.67 2.53
C THR A 94 -2.86 -5.61 2.66
N CYS A 95 -3.08 -6.93 2.64
CA CYS A 95 -2.01 -7.91 2.63
C CYS A 95 -1.10 -7.78 1.41
N LEU A 96 -1.66 -7.58 0.21
CA LEU A 96 -0.88 -7.36 -1.02
C LEU A 96 0.00 -6.10 -0.93
N LEU A 97 -0.57 -5.01 -0.41
CA LEU A 97 0.14 -3.76 -0.20
C LEU A 97 1.27 -3.94 0.83
N LEU A 98 1.01 -4.62 1.94
CA LEU A 98 2.04 -4.94 2.93
C LEU A 98 3.13 -5.86 2.35
N MET A 99 2.77 -6.82 1.50
CA MET A 99 3.75 -7.66 0.80
C MET A 99 4.66 -6.83 -0.10
N GLY A 100 4.09 -5.94 -0.93
CA GLY A 100 4.87 -5.03 -1.78
C GLY A 100 5.81 -4.14 -0.97
N TYR A 101 5.29 -3.57 0.13
CA TYR A 101 6.04 -2.71 1.05
C TYR A 101 7.20 -3.44 1.73
N LEU A 102 6.94 -4.61 2.31
CA LEU A 102 7.96 -5.37 3.03
C LEU A 102 9.02 -5.93 2.09
N TYR A 103 8.62 -6.50 0.94
CA TYR A 103 9.55 -7.08 -0.02
C TYR A 103 10.54 -6.04 -0.53
N THR A 104 10.03 -4.90 -1.03
CA THR A 104 10.88 -3.85 -1.59
C THR A 104 11.65 -3.09 -0.51
N GLY A 105 11.06 -2.85 0.66
CA GLY A 105 11.77 -2.23 1.77
C GLY A 105 12.93 -3.08 2.28
N VAL A 106 12.80 -4.42 2.28
CA VAL A 106 13.90 -5.34 2.64
C VAL A 106 14.99 -5.29 1.56
N ALA A 107 14.61 -5.34 0.28
CA ALA A 107 15.57 -5.25 -0.83
C ALA A 107 16.38 -3.94 -0.78
N VAL A 108 15.71 -2.81 -0.55
CA VAL A 108 16.37 -1.50 -0.39
C VAL A 108 17.26 -1.47 0.86
N ALA A 109 16.81 -2.04 1.98
CA ALA A 109 17.61 -2.10 3.19
C ALA A 109 18.88 -2.96 3.02
N MET A 110 18.79 -4.09 2.30
CA MET A 110 19.94 -4.94 1.99
C MET A 110 20.92 -4.25 1.05
N SER A 111 20.42 -3.60 -0.01
CA SER A 111 21.26 -2.83 -0.94
C SER A 111 22.05 -1.73 -0.21
N ARG A 112 21.42 -0.98 0.70
CA ARG A 112 22.10 0.05 1.50
C ARG A 112 23.16 -0.52 2.45
N LYS A 113 22.93 -1.72 3.00
CA LYS A 113 23.90 -2.39 3.86
C LYS A 113 25.14 -2.82 3.08
N ASN A 114 24.97 -3.41 1.89
CA ASN A 114 26.08 -3.85 1.05
C ASN A 114 26.98 -2.69 0.61
N VAL A 115 26.39 -1.57 0.18
CA VAL A 115 27.17 -0.36 -0.15
C VAL A 115 27.93 0.19 1.06
N SER A 116 27.31 0.16 2.25
CA SER A 116 27.97 0.61 3.47
C SER A 116 29.12 -0.31 3.92
N SER A 117 29.08 -1.61 3.63
CA SER A 117 30.19 -2.52 3.93
C SER A 117 31.36 -2.31 2.97
N GLU A 118 31.10 -2.14 1.67
CA GLU A 118 32.14 -1.88 0.67
C GLU A 118 32.93 -0.60 1.00
N LEU A 119 32.24 0.49 1.37
CA LEU A 119 32.89 1.74 1.77
C LEU A 119 33.79 1.59 3.02
N LYS A 120 33.40 0.74 3.98
CA LYS A 120 34.21 0.48 5.19
C LYS A 120 35.44 -0.37 4.89
N GLU A 121 35.36 -1.29 3.94
CA GLU A 121 36.51 -2.07 3.48
C GLU A 121 37.51 -1.20 2.71
N GLU A 122 37.04 -0.23 1.92
CA GLU A 122 37.91 0.75 1.26
C GLU A 122 38.63 1.67 2.26
N GLU A 123 37.94 2.17 3.30
CA GLU A 123 38.57 3.00 4.35
C GLU A 123 39.63 2.23 5.15
N HIS A 124 39.39 0.96 5.48
CA HIS A 124 40.37 0.14 6.21
C HIS A 124 41.49 -0.42 5.32
N GLY A 125 41.22 -0.72 4.05
CA GLY A 125 42.24 -1.12 3.07
C GLY A 125 43.17 0.01 2.66
N GLY A 126 42.69 1.26 2.66
CA GLY A 126 43.50 2.46 2.39
C GLY A 126 44.42 2.86 3.56
N ALA A 127 44.08 2.54 4.80
CA ALA A 127 44.86 2.90 5.99
C ALA A 127 46.08 2.00 6.24
N SER A 128 46.21 0.86 5.54
CA SER A 128 47.28 -0.12 5.74
C SER A 128 48.54 0.12 4.89
N ASN A 129 48.55 1.12 4.01
CA ASN A 129 49.67 1.36 3.06
C ASN A 129 50.45 2.65 3.31
N VAL A 130 50.39 3.21 4.52
CA VAL A 130 51.33 4.25 4.95
C VAL A 130 52.40 3.60 5.81
N ASP A 131 53.37 3.00 5.13
CA ASP A 131 54.68 2.69 5.70
C ASP A 131 55.26 4.00 6.26
N TRP A 132 55.47 4.05 7.58
CA TRP A 132 56.42 4.94 8.24
C TRP A 132 57.60 4.12 8.74
#